data_AF-A0A2N7WGA1-F1
#
_entry.id   AF-A0A2N7WGA1-F1
#
_cell.length_a   1.000
_cell.length_b   1.000
_cell.length_c   1.000
_cell.angle_alpha   90.00
_cell.angle_beta   90.00
_cell.angle_gamma   90.00
#
_symmetry.space_group_name_H-M   'P 1'
#
loop_
_entity.id
_entity.type
_entity.pdbx_description
1 polymer ?
#
loop_
_entity_poly.entity_id
_entity_poly.type
_entity_poly.pdbx_seq_one_letter_code
_entity_poly.pdbx_strand_id
1 'polypeptide(L)'
;MRQRYGSRLFWVALCSSVVLAIELSFTASLAWSTFTRSGPPQAGFGVDFSVYWSAAVVALTHGPAAVFNQDLMMTVERTVRSGELFAGSSGPWLYPPTFLIFLLPLGILPLNVALTAFSFVGTTAYLCSTWGIVRRAGPLALIPVAAFPGFWLALCYGQNSLLTAAAAAAALALMPTRPILTGIFVGLLSMKPQLGLVFPLALICSRQWCSFASAAVCSVLLWGVSAVVLGGDMVPAWLHTASWFRHTWIEHNPEIWRGMPTIYATARRAGASAQLAYLLQVAVAVPACAVTAWLWRGPARYELKAAALCCCTLLVQPYLLYYDLAWLVIPIAFVGVDLCRHSARSFEWLLLVVAWAMPLQSVAARVIPGVGHWTPAVLVLLLTLIVCRHKQQTVQPDEDGISDVCDRTAHTRYTPARPVLPSGDARRSG
;
A
#
# COMPACT_ATOMS: atom_id res chain seq x y z
N MET A 1 24.67 -6.19 -20.45
CA MET A 1 23.37 -5.80 -19.84
C MET A 1 23.45 -5.29 -18.39
N ARG A 2 24.48 -5.58 -17.57
CA ARG A 2 24.59 -5.06 -16.17
C ARG A 2 24.83 -3.54 -16.03
N GLN A 3 25.39 -2.85 -17.03
CA GLN A 3 25.77 -1.44 -16.92
C GLN A 3 24.60 -0.43 -17.04
N ARG A 4 23.53 -0.75 -17.78
CA ARG A 4 22.47 0.24 -18.11
C ARG A 4 21.44 0.42 -16.99
N TYR A 5 21.23 -0.60 -16.17
CA TYR A 5 20.31 -0.57 -15.03
C TYR A 5 20.92 0.10 -13.79
N GLY A 6 22.23 -0.06 -13.60
CA GLY A 6 22.96 0.55 -12.48
C GLY A 6 22.92 2.08 -12.49
N SER A 7 23.03 2.71 -13.67
CA SER A 7 23.10 4.18 -13.75
C SER A 7 21.80 4.88 -13.36
N ARG A 8 20.64 4.43 -13.87
CA ARG A 8 19.35 5.06 -13.54
C ARG A 8 18.94 4.84 -12.08
N LEU A 9 19.07 3.62 -11.57
CA LEU A 9 18.75 3.33 -10.17
C LEU A 9 19.66 4.11 -9.23
N PHE A 10 20.94 4.27 -9.58
CA PHE A 10 21.88 5.10 -8.82
C PHE A 10 21.42 6.56 -8.77
N TRP A 11 21.04 7.17 -9.89
CA TRP A 11 20.54 8.55 -9.91
C TRP A 11 19.23 8.72 -9.13
N VAL A 12 18.30 7.77 -9.26
CA VAL A 12 17.05 7.78 -8.46
C VAL A 12 17.39 7.71 -6.98
N ALA A 13 18.26 6.78 -6.57
CA ALA A 13 18.69 6.65 -5.19
C ALA A 13 19.41 7.90 -4.68
N LEU A 14 20.27 8.52 -5.48
CA LEU A 14 20.97 9.75 -5.12
C LEU A 14 19.97 10.90 -4.90
N CYS A 15 19.06 11.15 -5.84
CA CYS A 15 18.03 12.18 -5.68
C CYS A 15 17.13 11.91 -4.46
N SER A 16 16.69 10.66 -4.29
CA SER A 16 15.89 10.25 -3.13
C SER A 16 16.66 10.35 -1.81
N SER A 17 17.99 10.21 -1.80
CA SER A 17 18.78 10.36 -0.57
C SER A 17 18.77 11.80 -0.04
N VAL A 18 18.73 12.79 -0.94
CA VAL A 18 18.57 14.21 -0.56
C VAL A 18 17.20 14.42 0.07
N VAL A 19 16.14 13.90 -0.54
CA VAL A 19 14.78 14.01 0.05
C VAL A 19 14.69 13.27 1.38
N LEU A 20 15.30 12.09 1.49
CA LEU A 20 15.36 11.34 2.74
C LEU A 20 16.04 12.15 3.85
N ALA A 21 17.16 12.83 3.55
CA ALA A 21 17.84 13.68 4.52
C ALA A 21 16.96 14.86 4.98
N ILE A 22 16.20 15.46 4.06
CA ILE A 22 15.24 16.53 4.36
C ILE A 22 14.12 15.99 5.28
N GLU A 23 13.51 14.87 4.91
CA GLU A 23 12.42 14.25 5.67
C GLU A 23 12.86 13.81 7.07
N LEU A 24 14.06 13.24 7.19
CA LEU A 24 14.70 12.91 8.46
C LEU A 24 14.90 14.15 9.32
N SER A 25 15.45 15.22 8.75
CA SER A 25 15.72 16.47 9.48
C SER A 25 14.44 17.14 9.94
N PHE A 26 13.42 17.20 9.07
CA PHE A 26 12.10 17.75 9.37
C PHE A 26 11.41 16.95 10.48
N THR A 27 11.38 15.62 10.34
CA THR A 27 10.72 14.72 11.30
C THR A 27 11.44 14.72 12.64
N ALA A 28 12.78 14.72 12.65
CA ALA A 28 13.56 14.84 13.87
C ALA A 28 13.30 16.18 14.58
N SER A 29 13.16 17.28 13.82
CA SER A 29 12.82 18.58 14.38
C SER A 29 11.41 18.58 15.00
N LEU A 30 10.43 17.97 14.33
CA LEU A 30 9.06 17.83 14.83
C LEU A 30 9.01 16.96 16.10
N ALA A 31 9.70 15.82 16.09
CA ALA A 31 9.82 14.94 17.25
C ALA A 31 10.53 15.65 18.41
N TRP A 32 11.66 16.32 18.16
CA TRP A 32 12.37 17.12 19.17
C TRP A 32 11.46 18.15 19.81
N SER A 33 10.71 18.92 19.00
CA SER A 33 9.76 19.91 19.50
C SER A 33 8.65 19.31 20.35
N THR A 34 8.26 18.06 20.07
CA THR A 34 7.21 17.32 20.80
C THR A 34 7.74 16.77 22.14
N PHE A 35 8.94 16.18 22.15
CA PHE A 35 9.50 15.49 23.32
C PHE A 35 10.27 16.40 24.29
N THR A 36 10.71 17.58 23.88
CA THR A 36 11.53 18.48 24.73
C THR A 36 10.77 19.64 25.36
N ARG A 37 9.54 19.93 24.91
CA ARG A 37 8.71 20.97 25.52
C ARG A 37 8.13 20.49 26.84
N SER A 38 8.29 21.28 27.90
CA SER A 38 7.64 21.06 29.20
C SER A 38 6.12 21.24 29.08
N GLY A 39 5.34 20.27 29.58
CA GLY A 39 3.87 20.29 29.57
C GLY A 39 3.28 18.95 29.10
N PRO A 40 1.94 18.83 29.02
CA PRO A 40 1.30 17.69 28.38
C PRO A 40 1.81 17.57 26.94
N PRO A 41 2.03 16.36 26.41
CA PRO A 41 2.58 16.15 25.08
C PRO A 41 1.86 17.03 24.06
N GLN A 42 2.56 18.02 23.50
CA GLN A 42 2.00 18.86 22.45
C GLN A 42 2.05 18.01 21.20
N ALA A 43 0.89 17.65 20.66
CA ALA A 43 0.76 16.65 19.60
C ALA A 43 1.25 17.13 18.22
N GLY A 44 2.43 17.78 18.12
CA GLY A 44 3.07 18.11 16.86
C GLY A 44 3.43 16.86 16.07
N PHE A 45 3.90 15.81 16.77
CA PHE A 45 4.15 14.48 16.24
C PHE A 45 3.15 13.48 16.86
N GLY A 46 2.52 12.64 16.03
CA GLY A 46 1.57 11.62 16.48
C GLY A 46 0.17 12.14 16.82
N VAL A 47 -0.28 13.23 16.18
CA VAL A 47 -1.59 13.83 16.48
C VAL A 47 -2.73 12.82 16.39
N ASP A 48 -2.76 11.97 15.37
CA ASP A 48 -3.84 11.00 15.22
C ASP A 48 -3.64 9.77 16.11
N PHE A 49 -2.38 9.45 16.46
CA PHE A 49 -2.10 8.41 17.45
C PHE A 49 -2.69 8.72 18.82
N SER A 50 -2.83 10.00 19.19
CA SER A 50 -3.52 10.36 20.44
C SER A 50 -4.97 9.88 20.47
N VAL A 51 -5.66 9.76 19.32
CA VAL A 51 -6.99 9.16 19.23
C VAL A 51 -6.92 7.66 19.54
N TYR A 52 -5.91 6.96 19.01
CA TYR A 52 -5.72 5.53 19.21
C TYR A 52 -5.41 5.20 20.67
N TRP A 53 -4.50 5.97 21.27
CA TRP A 53 -4.15 5.83 22.67
C TRP A 53 -5.36 6.16 23.56
N SER A 54 -6.08 7.24 23.27
CA SER A 54 -7.31 7.60 24.02
C SER A 54 -8.36 6.50 23.94
N ALA A 55 -8.56 5.89 22.77
CA ALA A 55 -9.49 4.77 22.61
C ALA A 55 -9.06 3.54 23.43
N ALA A 56 -7.77 3.22 23.45
CA ALA A 56 -7.26 2.14 24.29
C ALA A 56 -7.47 2.43 25.79
N VAL A 57 -7.18 3.65 26.25
CA VAL A 57 -7.40 4.07 27.63
C VAL A 57 -8.88 4.01 28.00
N VAL A 58 -9.76 4.55 27.16
CA VAL A 58 -11.22 4.51 27.37
C VAL A 58 -11.72 3.07 27.44
N ALA A 59 -11.28 2.21 26.53
CA ALA A 59 -11.66 0.80 26.53
C ALA A 59 -11.25 0.08 27.83
N LEU A 60 -10.06 0.37 28.36
CA LEU A 60 -9.54 -0.23 29.59
C LEU A 60 -10.20 0.31 30.86
N THR A 61 -10.64 1.57 30.87
CA THR A 61 -11.12 2.27 32.09
C THR A 61 -12.64 2.37 32.18
N HIS A 62 -13.34 2.45 31.05
CA HIS A 62 -14.79 2.66 30.96
C HIS A 62 -15.51 1.52 30.22
N GLY A 63 -14.76 0.50 29.79
CA GLY A 63 -15.26 -0.62 29.01
C GLY A 63 -15.15 -0.41 27.50
N PRO A 64 -15.00 -1.48 26.69
CA PRO A 64 -14.68 -1.37 25.27
C PRO A 64 -15.69 -0.56 24.44
N ALA A 65 -17.00 -0.71 24.68
CA ALA A 65 -18.02 -0.01 23.90
C ALA A 65 -18.02 1.52 24.14
N ALA A 66 -17.43 1.98 25.25
CA ALA A 66 -17.36 3.40 25.59
C ALA A 66 -16.50 4.22 24.60
N VAL A 67 -15.63 3.59 23.80
CA VAL A 67 -14.83 4.26 22.76
C VAL A 67 -15.69 4.93 21.67
N PHE A 68 -16.97 4.57 21.58
CA PHE A 68 -17.90 5.17 20.62
C PHE A 68 -18.69 6.35 21.21
N ASN A 69 -18.55 6.62 22.52
CA ASN A 69 -19.02 7.86 23.13
C ASN A 69 -18.09 9.02 22.75
N GLN A 70 -18.56 9.89 21.87
CA GLN A 70 -17.75 10.98 21.32
C GLN A 70 -17.34 11.99 22.40
N ASP A 71 -18.21 12.30 23.36
CA ASP A 71 -17.91 13.26 24.42
C ASP A 71 -16.84 12.72 25.37
N LEU A 72 -16.89 11.44 25.69
CA LEU A 72 -15.86 10.78 26.49
C LEU A 72 -14.52 10.75 25.74
N MET A 73 -14.53 10.37 24.46
CA MET A 73 -13.32 10.35 23.62
C MET A 73 -12.68 11.74 23.54
N MET A 74 -13.48 12.78 23.26
CA MET A 74 -13.00 14.17 23.24
C MET A 74 -12.46 14.62 24.59
N THR A 75 -13.08 14.19 25.69
CA THR A 75 -12.64 14.53 27.05
C THR A 75 -11.26 13.96 27.34
N VAL A 76 -11.06 12.66 27.05
CA VAL A 76 -9.76 11.99 27.23
C VAL A 76 -8.71 12.56 26.28
N GLU A 77 -9.05 12.77 25.01
CA GLU A 77 -8.14 13.31 24.01
C GLU A 77 -7.63 14.71 24.36
N ARG A 78 -8.48 15.58 24.93
CA ARG A 78 -8.07 16.91 25.42
C ARG A 78 -7.08 16.88 26.57
N THR A 79 -7.02 15.79 27.35
CA THR A 79 -6.01 15.65 28.43
C THR A 79 -4.60 15.47 27.87
N VAL A 80 -4.50 14.93 26.65
CA VAL A 80 -3.24 14.64 25.96
C VAL A 80 -2.98 15.53 24.75
N ARG A 81 -3.91 16.41 24.40
CA ARG A 81 -3.75 17.47 23.41
C ARG A 81 -3.83 18.82 24.10
N SER A 82 -2.68 19.43 24.34
CA SER A 82 -2.60 20.76 24.95
C SER A 82 -2.02 21.81 24.00
N GLY A 83 -2.44 23.06 24.16
CA GLY A 83 -1.95 24.22 23.41
C GLY A 83 -2.95 24.79 22.39
N GLU A 84 -2.74 26.05 21.99
CA GLU A 84 -3.60 26.79 21.04
C GLU A 84 -3.75 26.09 19.68
N LEU A 85 -2.71 25.34 19.25
CA LEU A 85 -2.73 24.55 18.01
C LEU A 85 -3.78 23.44 17.99
N PHE A 86 -4.27 23.01 19.16
CA PHE A 86 -5.25 21.94 19.31
C PHE A 86 -6.55 22.42 19.98
N ALA A 87 -6.71 23.73 20.19
CA ALA A 87 -7.90 24.30 20.80
C ALA A 87 -9.13 23.98 19.93
N GLY A 88 -10.02 23.13 20.45
CA GLY A 88 -11.25 22.71 19.77
C GLY A 88 -11.09 21.59 18.73
N SER A 89 -9.91 20.96 18.59
CA SER A 89 -9.70 19.88 17.61
C SER A 89 -9.68 18.48 18.26
N SER A 90 -10.59 17.62 17.80
CA SER A 90 -10.69 16.20 18.16
C SER A 90 -10.80 15.34 16.89
N GLY A 91 -10.21 14.15 16.94
CA GLY A 91 -10.32 13.16 15.87
C GLY A 91 -11.35 12.09 16.24
N PRO A 92 -12.33 11.78 15.39
CA PRO A 92 -13.32 10.75 15.72
C PRO A 92 -12.66 9.36 15.71
N TRP A 93 -12.97 8.55 16.72
CA TRP A 93 -12.68 7.12 16.69
C TRP A 93 -13.73 6.39 15.84
N LEU A 94 -13.29 5.71 14.78
CA LEU A 94 -14.17 5.05 13.79
C LEU A 94 -13.75 3.61 13.43
N TYR A 95 -12.74 3.08 14.12
CA TYR A 95 -12.14 1.80 13.75
C TYR A 95 -12.94 0.62 14.28
N PRO A 96 -12.92 -0.52 13.55
CA PRO A 96 -13.60 -1.73 13.99
C PRO A 96 -12.94 -2.33 15.24
N PRO A 97 -13.66 -3.24 15.94
CA PRO A 97 -13.13 -3.96 17.12
C PRO A 97 -11.84 -4.73 16.83
N THR A 98 -11.63 -5.16 15.58
CA THR A 98 -10.40 -5.83 15.11
C THR A 98 -9.15 -4.96 15.20
N PHE A 99 -9.27 -3.63 15.15
CA PHE A 99 -8.12 -2.75 15.36
C PHE A 99 -7.89 -2.45 16.85
N LEU A 100 -8.98 -2.25 17.62
CA LEU A 100 -8.89 -1.88 19.04
C LEU A 100 -8.08 -2.90 19.85
N ILE A 101 -8.23 -4.20 19.57
CA ILE A 101 -7.52 -5.25 20.30
C ILE A 101 -5.99 -5.11 20.22
N PHE A 102 -5.45 -4.63 19.10
CA PHE A 102 -4.02 -4.38 18.94
C PHE A 102 -3.55 -3.15 19.70
N LEU A 103 -4.45 -2.21 20.02
CA LEU A 103 -4.14 -0.99 20.74
C LEU A 103 -4.23 -1.15 22.26
N LEU A 104 -4.99 -2.13 22.78
CA LEU A 104 -5.18 -2.31 24.22
C LEU A 104 -3.84 -2.34 25.00
N PRO A 105 -2.80 -3.08 24.59
CA PRO A 105 -1.53 -3.08 25.32
C PRO A 105 -0.84 -1.71 25.36
N LEU A 106 -1.08 -0.87 24.34
CA LEU A 106 -0.52 0.47 24.24
C LEU A 106 -1.22 1.46 25.17
N GLY A 107 -2.48 1.23 25.54
CA GLY A 107 -3.23 2.07 26.49
C GLY A 107 -2.72 1.98 27.93
N ILE A 108 -1.92 0.95 28.25
CA ILE A 108 -1.28 0.78 29.57
C ILE A 108 -0.01 1.64 29.67
N LEU A 109 0.60 1.97 28.53
CA LEU A 109 1.85 2.72 28.46
C LEU A 109 1.58 4.23 28.48
N PRO A 110 2.53 5.05 28.97
CA PRO A 110 2.51 6.48 28.74
C PRO A 110 2.46 6.79 27.24
N LEU A 111 1.70 7.82 26.83
CA LEU A 111 1.45 8.15 25.42
C LEU A 111 2.72 8.16 24.56
N ASN A 112 3.79 8.79 25.04
CA ASN A 112 5.05 8.92 24.32
C ASN A 112 5.72 7.55 24.08
N VAL A 113 5.69 6.66 25.09
CA VAL A 113 6.24 5.30 24.98
C VAL A 113 5.40 4.48 24.00
N ALA A 114 4.07 4.58 24.10
CA ALA A 114 3.14 3.93 23.17
C ALA A 114 3.36 4.38 21.72
N LEU A 115 3.51 5.70 21.50
CA LEU A 115 3.76 6.30 20.19
C LEU A 115 5.09 5.84 19.61
N THR A 116 6.18 5.84 20.39
CA THR A 116 7.49 5.34 19.96
C THR A 116 7.40 3.85 19.58
N ALA A 117 6.76 3.02 20.41
CA ALA A 117 6.60 1.61 20.13
C ALA A 117 5.79 1.37 18.85
N PHE A 118 4.64 2.03 18.71
CA PHE A 118 3.78 1.93 17.52
C PHE A 118 4.51 2.37 16.25
N SER A 119 5.23 3.50 16.32
CA SER A 119 5.98 4.06 15.19
C SER A 119 7.14 3.16 14.78
N PHE A 120 7.85 2.57 15.75
CA PHE A 120 8.95 1.64 15.51
C PHE A 120 8.47 0.35 14.83
N VAL A 121 7.37 -0.24 15.33
CA VAL A 121 6.78 -1.44 14.74
C VAL A 121 6.27 -1.15 13.33
N GLY A 122 5.54 -0.04 13.14
CA GLY A 122 5.03 0.38 11.83
C GLY A 122 6.15 0.61 10.81
N THR A 123 7.19 1.35 11.20
CA THR A 123 8.35 1.64 10.34
C THR A 123 9.09 0.37 9.95
N THR A 124 9.40 -0.48 10.93
CA THR A 124 10.12 -1.74 10.70
C THR A 124 9.32 -2.67 9.78
N ALA A 125 8.02 -2.86 10.06
CA ALA A 125 7.15 -3.68 9.22
C ALA A 125 7.07 -3.14 7.79
N TYR A 126 6.94 -1.82 7.62
CA TYR A 126 6.87 -1.18 6.31
C TYR A 126 8.15 -1.36 5.49
N LEU A 127 9.31 -1.08 6.08
CA LEU A 127 10.59 -1.22 5.38
C LEU A 127 10.94 -2.68 5.09
N CYS A 128 10.69 -3.61 6.01
CA CYS A 128 10.96 -5.04 5.80
C CYS A 128 10.05 -5.65 4.71
N SER A 129 8.76 -5.31 4.70
CA SER A 129 7.82 -5.84 3.71
C SER A 129 8.07 -5.29 2.32
N THR A 130 8.34 -3.99 2.19
CA THR A 130 8.70 -3.35 0.91
C THR A 130 10.06 -3.78 0.40
N TRP A 131 11.03 -4.07 1.27
CA TRP A 131 12.28 -4.73 0.90
C TRP A 131 12.02 -6.08 0.21
N GLY A 132 11.02 -6.84 0.67
CA GLY A 132 10.57 -8.07 0.01
C GLY A 132 10.22 -7.91 -1.48
N ILE A 133 9.74 -6.71 -1.85
CA ILE A 133 9.39 -6.33 -3.23
C ILE A 133 10.64 -5.86 -4.00
N VAL A 134 11.37 -4.89 -3.46
CA VAL A 134 12.42 -4.17 -4.21
C VAL A 134 13.80 -4.84 -4.17
N ARG A 135 14.06 -5.80 -3.27
CA ARG A 135 15.38 -6.43 -3.08
C ARG A 135 16.01 -6.98 -4.35
N ARG A 136 15.20 -7.40 -5.33
CA ARG A 136 15.68 -7.94 -6.61
C ARG A 136 16.24 -6.86 -7.54
N ALA A 137 15.93 -5.58 -7.30
CA ALA A 137 16.54 -4.44 -7.98
C ALA A 137 17.85 -3.97 -7.31
N GLY A 138 18.18 -4.50 -6.12
CA GLY A 138 19.38 -4.16 -5.34
C GLY A 138 19.10 -3.25 -4.14
N PRO A 139 20.08 -3.08 -3.23
CA PRO A 139 19.91 -2.33 -1.97
C PRO A 139 19.55 -0.86 -2.18
N LEU A 140 20.05 -0.23 -3.25
CA LEU A 140 19.75 1.17 -3.57
C LEU A 140 18.25 1.43 -3.82
N ALA A 141 17.47 0.40 -4.18
CA ALA A 141 16.04 0.53 -4.39
C ALA A 141 15.23 0.76 -3.10
N LEU A 142 15.83 0.55 -1.92
CA LEU A 142 15.18 0.86 -0.64
C LEU A 142 15.23 2.36 -0.31
N ILE A 143 16.19 3.10 -0.86
CA ILE A 143 16.33 4.55 -0.61
C ILE A 143 15.09 5.33 -1.08
N PRO A 144 14.56 5.18 -2.32
CA PRO A 144 13.34 5.86 -2.73
C PRO A 144 12.09 5.41 -1.95
N VAL A 145 12.09 4.22 -1.36
CA VAL A 145 11.01 3.73 -0.48
C VAL A 145 11.08 4.44 0.88
N ALA A 146 12.26 4.50 1.49
CA ALA A 146 12.46 5.19 2.77
C ALA A 146 12.28 6.71 2.64
N ALA A 147 12.62 7.28 1.48
CA ALA A 147 12.43 8.70 1.17
C ALA A 147 10.98 9.06 0.83
N PHE A 148 10.09 8.08 0.65
CA PHE A 148 8.75 8.31 0.12
C PHE A 148 7.92 9.21 1.05
N PRO A 149 7.36 10.35 0.58
CA PRO A 149 6.67 11.28 1.47
C PRO A 149 5.45 10.69 2.17
N GLY A 150 4.79 9.70 1.56
CA GLY A 150 3.67 8.99 2.19
C GLY A 150 4.08 8.22 3.44
N PHE A 151 5.31 7.70 3.50
CA PHE A 151 5.87 7.08 4.70
C PHE A 151 5.99 8.08 5.84
N TRP A 152 6.60 9.24 5.58
CA TRP A 152 6.83 10.29 6.56
C TRP A 152 5.53 10.93 7.04
N LEU A 153 4.55 11.14 6.16
CA LEU A 153 3.23 11.63 6.56
C LEU A 153 2.54 10.65 7.51
N ALA A 154 2.49 9.35 7.18
CA ALA A 154 1.89 8.37 8.07
C ALA A 154 2.60 8.31 9.44
N LEU A 155 3.94 8.41 9.44
CA LEU A 155 4.76 8.41 10.64
C LEU A 155 4.50 9.66 11.50
N CYS A 156 4.54 10.85 10.91
CA CYS A 156 4.34 12.12 11.62
C CYS A 156 2.93 12.26 12.22
N TYR A 157 1.91 11.70 11.57
CA TYR A 157 0.56 11.66 12.14
C TYR A 157 0.36 10.51 13.14
N GLY A 158 1.23 9.51 13.14
CA GLY A 158 1.10 8.31 13.99
C GLY A 158 -0.03 7.39 13.53
N GLN A 159 -0.22 7.28 12.21
CA GLN A 159 -1.33 6.56 11.58
C GLN A 159 -1.02 5.08 11.34
N ASN A 160 -2.07 4.27 11.29
CA ASN A 160 -1.96 2.83 10.97
C ASN A 160 -1.66 2.53 9.49
N SER A 161 -1.50 3.56 8.64
CA SER A 161 -1.17 3.40 7.22
C SER A 161 0.09 2.58 6.99
N LEU A 162 1.12 2.74 7.84
CA LEU A 162 2.35 1.97 7.73
C LEU A 162 2.12 0.48 7.98
N LEU A 163 1.33 0.14 9.01
CA LEU A 163 1.00 -1.25 9.35
C LEU A 163 0.14 -1.91 8.26
N THR A 164 -0.88 -1.20 7.76
CA THR A 164 -1.74 -1.73 6.70
C THR A 164 -1.00 -1.85 5.37
N ALA A 165 -0.14 -0.88 5.01
CA ALA A 165 0.71 -0.98 3.83
C ALA A 165 1.72 -2.11 3.97
N ALA A 166 2.29 -2.32 5.17
CA ALA A 166 3.20 -3.42 5.43
C ALA A 166 2.52 -4.78 5.26
N ALA A 167 1.30 -4.94 5.78
CA ALA A 167 0.52 -6.16 5.60
C ALA A 167 0.24 -6.43 4.11
N ALA A 168 -0.18 -5.42 3.35
CA ALA A 168 -0.41 -5.55 1.92
C ALA A 168 0.87 -5.87 1.13
N ALA A 169 1.97 -5.17 1.41
CA ALA A 169 3.26 -5.42 0.79
C ALA A 169 3.79 -6.82 1.11
N ALA A 170 3.68 -7.27 2.37
CA ALA A 170 4.07 -8.61 2.79
C ALA A 170 3.20 -9.68 2.11
N ALA A 171 1.87 -9.49 2.08
CA ALA A 171 0.96 -10.39 1.38
C ALA A 171 1.38 -10.58 -0.08
N LEU A 172 1.64 -9.48 -0.80
CA LEU A 172 2.06 -9.49 -2.20
C LEU A 172 3.49 -10.01 -2.41
N ALA A 173 4.43 -9.75 -1.50
CA ALA A 173 5.78 -10.28 -1.61
C ALA A 173 5.82 -11.81 -1.41
N LEU A 174 4.94 -12.33 -0.54
CA LEU A 174 4.88 -13.74 -0.15
C LEU A 174 3.96 -14.58 -1.04
N MET A 175 2.99 -13.97 -1.72
CA MET A 175 1.96 -14.65 -2.51
C MET A 175 2.48 -15.70 -3.49
N PRO A 176 3.60 -15.49 -4.21
CA PRO A 176 4.10 -16.50 -5.14
C PRO A 176 4.63 -17.78 -4.47
N THR A 177 4.90 -17.78 -3.16
CA THR A 177 5.65 -18.86 -2.49
C THR A 177 5.07 -19.33 -1.16
N ARG A 178 4.27 -18.52 -0.47
CA ARG A 178 3.79 -18.77 0.90
C ARG A 178 2.30 -18.42 1.03
N PRO A 179 1.39 -19.23 0.45
CA PRO A 179 -0.03 -18.89 0.36
C PRO A 179 -0.70 -18.67 1.72
N ILE A 180 -0.35 -19.45 2.74
CA ILE A 180 -0.89 -19.28 4.11
C ILE A 180 -0.45 -17.93 4.70
N LEU A 181 0.83 -17.58 4.61
CA LEU A 181 1.30 -16.28 5.14
C LEU A 181 0.65 -15.11 4.38
N THR A 182 0.47 -15.23 3.08
CA THR A 182 -0.29 -14.26 2.29
C THR A 182 -1.71 -14.10 2.82
N GLY A 183 -2.40 -15.20 3.08
CA GLY A 183 -3.73 -15.16 3.67
C GLY A 183 -3.75 -14.46 5.03
N ILE A 184 -2.82 -14.78 5.92
CA ILE A 184 -2.69 -14.12 7.23
C ILE A 184 -2.52 -12.60 7.07
N PHE A 185 -1.59 -12.15 6.22
CA PHE A 185 -1.38 -10.71 6.01
C PHE A 185 -2.58 -10.01 5.35
N VAL A 186 -3.30 -10.68 4.46
CA VAL A 186 -4.58 -10.16 3.93
C VAL A 186 -5.63 -10.09 5.04
N GLY A 187 -5.71 -11.09 5.91
CA GLY A 187 -6.65 -11.11 7.03
C GLY A 187 -6.39 -10.03 8.07
N LEU A 188 -5.12 -9.66 8.31
CA LEU A 188 -4.74 -8.53 9.16
C LEU A 188 -5.30 -7.19 8.66
N LEU A 189 -5.58 -7.04 7.35
CA LEU A 189 -6.23 -5.84 6.82
C LEU A 189 -7.67 -5.67 7.31
N SER A 190 -8.26 -6.65 8.00
CA SER A 190 -9.55 -6.51 8.67
C SER A 190 -9.55 -5.43 9.76
N MET A 191 -8.38 -4.97 10.24
CA MET A 191 -8.25 -3.78 11.10
C MET A 191 -8.66 -2.48 10.39
N LYS A 192 -8.61 -2.48 9.05
CA LYS A 192 -9.05 -1.38 8.18
C LYS A 192 -9.72 -2.00 6.94
N PRO A 193 -10.93 -2.58 7.10
CA PRO A 193 -11.49 -3.59 6.20
C PRO A 193 -11.62 -3.12 4.76
N GLN A 194 -11.83 -1.82 4.56
CA GLN A 194 -11.93 -1.22 3.25
C GLN A 194 -10.65 -1.40 2.40
N LEU A 195 -9.46 -1.47 3.03
CA LEU A 195 -8.19 -1.73 2.33
C LEU A 195 -7.97 -3.22 1.99
N GLY A 196 -8.68 -4.13 2.66
CA GLY A 196 -8.65 -5.57 2.36
C GLY A 196 -9.60 -5.99 1.25
N LEU A 197 -10.58 -5.15 0.89
CA LEU A 197 -11.76 -5.54 0.09
C LEU A 197 -11.43 -6.06 -1.32
N VAL A 198 -10.38 -5.55 -1.97
CA VAL A 198 -10.02 -5.94 -3.34
C VAL A 198 -9.17 -7.22 -3.39
N PHE A 199 -8.51 -7.60 -2.29
CA PHE A 199 -7.66 -8.81 -2.25
C PHE A 199 -8.43 -10.10 -2.56
N PRO A 200 -9.62 -10.36 -1.96
CA PRO A 200 -10.46 -11.51 -2.31
C PRO A 200 -10.72 -11.64 -3.82
N LEU A 201 -10.96 -10.52 -4.52
CA LEU A 201 -11.18 -10.52 -5.96
C LEU A 201 -9.96 -11.07 -6.71
N ALA A 202 -8.76 -10.60 -6.38
CA ALA A 202 -7.50 -11.08 -6.98
C ALA A 202 -7.24 -12.56 -6.68
N LEU A 203 -7.47 -12.99 -5.43
CA LEU A 203 -7.27 -14.39 -5.02
C LEU A 203 -8.23 -15.34 -5.74
N ILE A 204 -9.50 -14.98 -5.85
CA ILE A 204 -10.51 -15.75 -6.60
C ILE A 204 -10.15 -15.80 -8.08
N CYS A 205 -9.83 -14.65 -8.67
CA CYS A 205 -9.51 -14.53 -10.10
C CYS A 205 -8.26 -15.32 -10.50
N SER A 206 -7.30 -15.49 -9.58
CA SER A 206 -6.10 -16.30 -9.77
C SER A 206 -6.20 -17.72 -9.18
N ARG A 207 -7.38 -18.13 -8.69
CA ARG A 207 -7.66 -19.45 -8.11
C ARG A 207 -6.74 -19.82 -6.94
N GLN A 208 -6.31 -18.82 -6.17
CA GLN A 208 -5.45 -18.98 -5.00
C GLN A 208 -6.27 -19.33 -3.75
N TRP A 209 -6.91 -20.50 -3.77
CA TRP A 209 -7.85 -20.94 -2.73
C TRP A 209 -7.22 -21.07 -1.35
N CYS A 210 -5.96 -21.50 -1.26
CA CYS A 210 -5.25 -21.61 0.02
C CYS A 210 -5.06 -20.23 0.67
N SER A 211 -4.59 -19.24 -0.11
CA SER A 211 -4.47 -17.85 0.36
C SER A 211 -5.82 -17.26 0.74
N PHE A 212 -6.87 -17.53 -0.05
CA PHE A 212 -8.23 -17.08 0.23
C PHE A 212 -8.78 -17.67 1.54
N ALA A 213 -8.68 -18.99 1.71
CA ALA A 213 -9.14 -19.68 2.91
C ALA A 213 -8.37 -19.20 4.14
N SER A 214 -7.04 -19.03 4.03
CA SER A 214 -6.23 -18.51 5.12
C SER A 214 -6.59 -17.05 5.49
N ALA A 215 -6.91 -16.20 4.51
CA ALA A 215 -7.40 -14.84 4.76
C ALA A 215 -8.77 -14.84 5.44
N ALA A 216 -9.67 -15.70 5.01
CA ALA A 216 -11.00 -15.85 5.62
C ALA A 216 -10.89 -16.32 7.07
N VAL A 217 -10.11 -17.38 7.32
CA VAL A 217 -9.88 -17.91 8.68
C VAL A 217 -9.23 -16.86 9.57
N CYS A 218 -8.17 -16.18 9.11
CA CYS A 218 -7.52 -15.13 9.88
C CYS A 218 -8.47 -13.98 10.21
N SER A 219 -9.28 -13.51 9.24
CA SER A 219 -10.27 -12.45 9.46
C SER A 219 -11.34 -12.87 10.46
N VAL A 220 -11.89 -14.09 10.32
CA VAL A 220 -12.90 -14.63 11.24
C VAL A 220 -12.34 -14.78 12.65
N LEU A 221 -11.10 -15.27 12.79
CA LEU A 221 -10.45 -15.37 14.10
C LEU A 221 -10.24 -13.99 14.72
N LEU A 222 -9.78 -12.99 13.97
CA LEU A 222 -9.62 -11.63 14.51
C LEU A 222 -10.96 -11.04 14.97
N TRP A 223 -12.01 -11.16 14.16
CA TRP A 223 -13.35 -10.71 14.55
C TRP A 223 -13.89 -11.47 15.75
N GLY A 224 -13.72 -12.79 15.79
CA GLY A 224 -14.17 -13.63 16.90
C GLY A 224 -13.44 -13.33 18.20
N VAL A 225 -12.12 -13.22 18.16
CA VAL A 225 -11.31 -12.85 19.33
C VAL A 225 -11.68 -11.43 19.79
N SER A 226 -11.83 -10.47 18.87
CA SER A 226 -12.30 -9.12 19.24
C SER A 226 -13.70 -9.14 19.87
N ALA A 227 -14.64 -9.93 19.37
CA ALA A 227 -15.98 -10.03 19.96
C ALA A 227 -15.95 -10.66 21.37
N VAL A 228 -15.12 -11.69 21.58
CA VAL A 228 -14.97 -12.36 22.88
C VAL A 228 -14.29 -11.44 23.90
N VAL A 229 -13.21 -10.76 23.50
CA VAL A 229 -12.40 -9.91 24.40
C VAL A 229 -13.08 -8.57 24.68
N LEU A 230 -13.72 -7.97 23.67
CA LEU A 230 -14.27 -6.61 23.76
C LEU A 230 -15.79 -6.59 24.06
N GLY A 231 -16.45 -7.75 23.99
CA GLY A 231 -17.89 -7.88 24.20
C GLY A 231 -18.73 -7.69 22.93
N GLY A 232 -19.93 -8.28 22.93
CA GLY A 232 -20.83 -8.31 21.76
C GLY A 232 -21.38 -6.94 21.35
N ASP A 233 -21.51 -5.99 22.28
CA ASP A 233 -22.07 -4.66 22.04
C ASP A 233 -21.19 -3.77 21.14
N MET A 234 -19.92 -4.17 20.95
CA MET A 234 -18.95 -3.45 20.12
C MET A 234 -19.36 -3.37 18.65
N VAL A 235 -19.96 -4.43 18.10
CA VAL A 235 -20.32 -4.48 16.68
C VAL A 235 -21.49 -3.53 16.37
N PRO A 236 -22.63 -3.60 17.11
CA PRO A 236 -23.71 -2.61 16.95
C PRO A 236 -23.24 -1.17 17.14
N ALA A 237 -22.42 -0.90 18.17
CA ALA A 237 -21.89 0.44 18.44
C ALA A 237 -21.02 0.96 17.28
N TRP A 238 -20.11 0.12 16.77
CA TRP A 238 -19.28 0.47 15.61
C TRP A 238 -20.12 0.75 14.35
N LEU A 239 -21.14 -0.07 14.06
CA LEU A 239 -22.03 0.14 12.91
C LEU A 239 -22.80 1.46 13.04
N HIS A 240 -23.27 1.80 14.23
CA HIS A 240 -23.91 3.08 14.50
C HIS A 240 -22.95 4.26 14.28
N THR A 241 -21.74 4.20 14.83
CA THR A 241 -20.70 5.22 14.61
C THR A 241 -20.29 5.33 13.15
N ALA A 242 -20.19 4.24 12.41
CA ALA A 242 -19.89 4.26 10.98
C ALA A 242 -20.98 4.99 10.17
N SER A 243 -22.25 4.78 10.52
CA SER A 243 -23.38 5.50 9.90
C SER A 243 -23.33 6.99 10.21
N TRP A 244 -23.11 7.35 11.48
CA TRP A 244 -22.92 8.74 11.91
C TRP A 244 -21.72 9.40 11.19
N PHE A 245 -20.60 8.70 11.09
CA PHE A 245 -19.39 9.20 10.44
C PHE A 245 -19.63 9.43 8.94
N ARG A 246 -20.29 8.50 8.25
CA ARG A 246 -20.69 8.68 6.85
C ARG A 246 -21.52 9.95 6.67
N HIS A 247 -22.57 10.11 7.46
CA HIS A 247 -23.47 11.26 7.33
C HIS A 247 -22.76 12.58 7.68
N THR A 248 -22.15 12.66 8.86
CA THR A 248 -21.63 13.92 9.41
C THR A 248 -20.30 14.32 8.78
N TRP A 249 -19.38 13.37 8.61
CA TRP A 249 -18.02 13.67 8.13
C TRP A 249 -17.90 13.49 6.61
N ILE A 250 -18.29 12.35 6.06
CA ILE A 250 -18.10 12.09 4.63
C ILE A 250 -19.08 12.92 3.79
N GLU A 251 -20.34 13.04 4.21
CA GLU A 251 -21.37 13.67 3.40
C GLU A 251 -21.56 15.16 3.68
N HIS A 252 -21.24 15.65 4.88
CA HIS A 252 -21.57 17.02 5.32
C HIS A 252 -20.41 17.82 5.93
N ASN A 253 -19.15 17.38 5.80
CA ASN A 253 -17.99 18.13 6.31
C ASN A 253 -17.01 18.54 5.19
N PRO A 254 -17.05 19.79 4.70
CA PRO A 254 -16.13 20.27 3.67
C PRO A 254 -14.65 20.25 4.04
N GLU A 255 -14.32 20.35 5.34
CA GLU A 255 -12.93 20.36 5.79
C GLU A 255 -12.26 19.00 5.63
N ILE A 256 -12.98 17.89 5.86
CA ILE A 256 -12.39 16.57 5.68
C ILE A 256 -12.19 16.24 4.19
N TRP A 257 -13.04 16.72 3.29
CA TRP A 257 -12.87 16.50 1.84
C TRP A 257 -11.53 17.06 1.32
N ARG A 258 -11.02 18.14 1.94
CA ARG A 258 -9.69 18.69 1.61
C ARG A 258 -8.56 17.72 1.92
N GLY A 259 -8.74 16.80 2.88
CA GLY A 259 -7.78 15.75 3.20
C GLY A 259 -7.99 14.43 2.45
N MET A 260 -9.03 14.32 1.62
CA MET A 260 -9.41 13.07 0.98
C MET A 260 -8.96 13.03 -0.49
N PRO A 261 -7.87 12.33 -0.85
CA PRO A 261 -7.45 12.18 -2.23
C PRO A 261 -8.29 11.13 -2.99
N THR A 262 -9.62 11.23 -2.94
CA THR A 262 -10.57 10.28 -3.55
C THR A 262 -11.40 10.93 -4.65
N ILE A 263 -11.98 10.13 -5.56
CA ILE A 263 -12.89 10.62 -6.61
C ILE A 263 -14.10 11.29 -5.97
N TYR A 264 -14.68 10.65 -4.94
CA TYR A 264 -15.78 11.20 -4.17
C TYR A 264 -15.47 12.61 -3.65
N ALA A 265 -14.36 12.80 -2.92
CA ALA A 265 -14.02 14.09 -2.34
C ALA A 265 -13.70 15.16 -3.40
N THR A 266 -13.00 14.79 -4.48
CA THR A 266 -12.76 15.71 -5.60
C THR A 266 -14.08 16.21 -6.19
N ALA A 267 -15.07 15.32 -6.38
CA ALA A 267 -16.40 15.71 -6.84
C ALA A 267 -17.14 16.60 -5.84
N ARG A 268 -17.14 16.26 -4.54
CA ARG A 268 -17.75 17.09 -3.49
C ARG A 268 -17.14 18.49 -3.41
N ARG A 269 -15.82 18.60 -3.54
CA ARG A 269 -15.09 19.88 -3.59
C ARG A 269 -15.41 20.70 -4.84
N ALA A 270 -15.76 20.04 -5.95
CA ALA A 270 -16.24 20.70 -7.16
C ALA A 270 -17.73 21.11 -7.11
N GLY A 271 -18.40 20.92 -5.96
CA GLY A 271 -19.81 21.29 -5.76
C GLY A 271 -20.81 20.20 -6.12
N ALA A 272 -20.37 18.98 -6.43
CA ALA A 272 -21.28 17.87 -6.70
C ALA A 272 -22.08 17.48 -5.44
N SER A 273 -23.32 17.03 -5.63
CA SER A 273 -24.11 16.39 -4.58
C SER A 273 -23.47 15.09 -4.09
N ALA A 274 -23.86 14.62 -2.90
CA ALA A 274 -23.40 13.35 -2.35
C ALA A 274 -23.70 12.19 -3.32
N GLN A 275 -24.91 12.15 -3.87
CA GLN A 275 -25.35 11.12 -4.81
C GLN A 275 -24.49 11.12 -6.08
N LEU A 276 -24.26 12.29 -6.69
CA LEU A 276 -23.43 12.40 -7.88
C LEU A 276 -21.97 11.99 -7.60
N ALA A 277 -21.42 12.38 -6.45
CA ALA A 277 -20.07 11.99 -6.05
C ALA A 277 -19.93 10.47 -5.85
N TYR A 278 -20.93 9.80 -5.28
CA TYR A 278 -20.95 8.33 -5.20
C TYR A 278 -21.07 7.67 -6.56
N LEU A 279 -21.91 8.21 -7.46
CA LEU A 279 -22.03 7.70 -8.83
C LEU A 279 -20.69 7.80 -9.59
N LEU A 280 -19.99 8.93 -9.48
CA LEU A 280 -18.65 9.11 -10.08
C LEU A 280 -17.62 8.16 -9.45
N GLN A 281 -17.67 7.96 -8.14
CA GLN A 281 -16.83 6.98 -7.45
C GLN A 281 -17.06 5.57 -7.99
N VAL A 282 -18.31 5.14 -8.16
CA VAL A 282 -18.67 3.83 -8.74
C VAL A 282 -18.21 3.73 -10.19
N ALA A 283 -18.39 4.78 -10.98
CA ALA A 283 -17.98 4.83 -12.39
C ALA A 283 -16.47 4.63 -12.60
N VAL A 284 -15.64 4.97 -11.61
CA VAL A 284 -14.19 4.70 -11.62
C VAL A 284 -13.85 3.37 -10.96
N ALA A 285 -14.49 3.05 -9.83
CA ALA A 285 -14.23 1.85 -9.06
C ALA A 285 -14.54 0.56 -9.85
N VAL A 286 -15.67 0.50 -10.56
CA VAL A 286 -16.11 -0.70 -11.29
C VAL A 286 -15.13 -1.06 -12.42
N PRO A 287 -14.73 -0.13 -13.33
CA PRO A 287 -13.70 -0.42 -14.31
C PRO A 287 -12.35 -0.79 -13.69
N ALA A 288 -11.95 -0.14 -12.59
CA ALA A 288 -10.69 -0.47 -11.92
C ALA A 288 -10.69 -1.92 -11.38
N CYS A 289 -11.79 -2.35 -10.78
CA CYS A 289 -12.00 -3.73 -10.35
C CYS A 289 -12.02 -4.69 -11.55
N ALA A 290 -12.72 -4.36 -12.63
CA ALA A 290 -12.80 -5.19 -13.82
C ALA A 290 -11.43 -5.39 -14.51
N VAL A 291 -10.66 -4.32 -14.66
CA VAL A 291 -9.29 -4.36 -15.19
C VAL A 291 -8.39 -5.20 -14.30
N THR A 292 -8.47 -5.01 -12.99
CA THR A 292 -7.70 -5.80 -12.02
C THR A 292 -8.08 -7.27 -12.11
N ALA A 293 -9.37 -7.61 -12.11
CA ALA A 293 -9.85 -8.98 -12.27
C ALA A 293 -9.36 -9.62 -13.58
N TRP A 294 -9.42 -8.88 -14.69
CA TRP A 294 -8.90 -9.33 -16.00
C TRP A 294 -7.41 -9.63 -15.94
N LEU A 295 -6.60 -8.71 -15.39
CA LEU A 295 -5.16 -8.91 -15.23
C LEU A 295 -4.86 -10.15 -14.37
N TRP A 296 -5.57 -10.33 -13.25
CA TRP A 296 -5.35 -11.45 -12.32
C TRP A 296 -5.82 -12.80 -12.86
N ARG A 297 -6.82 -12.83 -13.75
CA ARG A 297 -7.24 -14.03 -14.49
C ARG A 297 -6.26 -14.40 -15.60
N GLY A 298 -5.62 -13.41 -16.21
CA GLY A 298 -4.77 -13.59 -17.39
C GLY A 298 -3.29 -13.90 -17.09
N PRO A 299 -2.47 -14.06 -18.14
CA PRO A 299 -1.04 -14.35 -18.04
C PRO A 299 -0.17 -13.10 -17.77
N ALA A 300 -0.75 -12.00 -17.25
CA ALA A 300 0.01 -10.78 -16.97
C ALA A 300 1.16 -11.03 -15.98
N ARG A 301 2.28 -10.31 -16.17
CA ARG A 301 3.43 -10.31 -15.25
C ARG A 301 2.99 -10.02 -13.82
N TYR A 302 3.62 -10.70 -12.86
CA TYR A 302 3.22 -10.63 -11.46
C TYR A 302 3.31 -9.20 -10.90
N GLU A 303 4.37 -8.47 -11.24
CA GLU A 303 4.58 -7.09 -10.83
C GLU A 303 3.41 -6.18 -11.27
N LEU A 304 2.94 -6.35 -12.50
CA LEU A 304 1.79 -5.60 -13.04
C LEU A 304 0.48 -5.97 -12.32
N LYS A 305 0.26 -7.26 -12.03
CA LYS A 305 -0.91 -7.73 -11.25
C LYS A 305 -0.94 -7.13 -9.85
N ALA A 306 0.19 -7.20 -9.14
CA ALA A 306 0.34 -6.68 -7.78
C ALA A 306 0.17 -5.15 -7.73
N ALA A 307 0.76 -4.43 -8.68
CA ALA A 307 0.58 -2.98 -8.80
C ALA A 307 -0.89 -2.60 -9.09
N ALA A 308 -1.54 -3.29 -10.04
CA ALA A 308 -2.95 -3.04 -10.35
C ALA A 308 -3.86 -3.25 -9.14
N LEU A 309 -3.61 -4.30 -8.35
CA LEU A 309 -4.37 -4.56 -7.13
C LEU A 309 -4.29 -3.40 -6.13
N CYS A 310 -3.10 -2.85 -5.92
CA CYS A 310 -2.91 -1.73 -5.00
C CYS A 310 -3.51 -0.42 -5.54
N CYS A 311 -3.32 -0.12 -6.84
CA CYS A 311 -3.94 1.03 -7.49
C CYS A 311 -5.47 0.94 -7.40
N CYS A 312 -6.04 -0.23 -7.68
CA CYS A 312 -7.47 -0.49 -7.55
C CYS A 312 -7.94 -0.31 -6.10
N THR A 313 -7.20 -0.87 -5.13
CA THR A 313 -7.51 -0.73 -3.70
C THR A 313 -7.60 0.73 -3.27
N LEU A 314 -6.72 1.61 -3.77
CA LEU A 314 -6.78 3.05 -3.49
C LEU A 314 -7.91 3.76 -4.25
N LEU A 315 -8.18 3.37 -5.50
CA LEU A 315 -9.21 3.97 -6.35
C LEU A 315 -10.63 3.68 -5.88
N VAL A 316 -10.90 2.50 -5.32
CA VAL A 316 -12.27 2.08 -4.95
C VAL A 316 -12.79 2.78 -3.68
N GLN A 317 -11.94 3.46 -2.92
CA GLN A 317 -12.31 4.05 -1.63
C GLN A 317 -13.02 5.40 -1.81
N PRO A 318 -14.29 5.53 -1.38
CA PRO A 318 -14.91 6.86 -1.26
C PRO A 318 -14.25 7.68 -0.15
N TYR A 319 -13.72 6.99 0.87
CA TYR A 319 -13.05 7.57 2.02
C TYR A 319 -11.65 6.98 2.21
N LEU A 320 -10.66 7.85 2.05
CA LEU A 320 -9.24 7.62 2.28
C LEU A 320 -8.64 8.97 2.64
N LEU A 321 -7.71 9.06 3.59
CA LEU A 321 -7.03 10.31 3.92
C LEU A 321 -5.61 10.34 3.34
N TYR A 322 -5.06 11.53 3.13
CA TYR A 322 -3.75 11.72 2.46
C TYR A 322 -2.60 10.92 3.10
N TYR A 323 -2.62 10.69 4.42
CA TYR A 323 -1.64 9.84 5.10
C TYR A 323 -1.75 8.35 4.73
N ASP A 324 -2.87 7.89 4.17
CA ASP A 324 -3.02 6.51 3.70
C ASP A 324 -2.31 6.29 2.36
N LEU A 325 -1.89 7.37 1.68
CA LEU A 325 -1.05 7.27 0.48
C LEU A 325 0.33 6.66 0.75
N ALA A 326 0.68 6.33 2.00
CA ALA A 326 1.75 5.39 2.33
C ALA A 326 1.67 4.09 1.49
N TRP A 327 0.47 3.64 1.14
CA TRP A 327 0.21 2.49 0.27
C TRP A 327 0.68 2.67 -1.17
N LEU A 328 0.75 3.91 -1.67
CA LEU A 328 1.09 4.20 -3.06
C LEU A 328 2.55 3.80 -3.40
N VAL A 329 3.40 3.60 -2.38
CA VAL A 329 4.74 3.02 -2.59
C VAL A 329 4.68 1.62 -3.20
N ILE A 330 3.66 0.83 -2.87
CA ILE A 330 3.57 -0.58 -3.27
C ILE A 330 3.44 -0.71 -4.79
N PRO A 331 2.45 -0.06 -5.46
CA PRO A 331 2.39 -0.10 -6.92
C PRO A 331 3.59 0.58 -7.57
N ILE A 332 4.14 1.67 -6.98
CA ILE A 332 5.36 2.30 -7.50
C ILE A 332 6.54 1.32 -7.47
N ALA A 333 6.71 0.57 -6.38
CA ALA A 333 7.78 -0.40 -6.22
C ALA A 333 7.66 -1.54 -7.23
N PHE A 334 6.46 -2.12 -7.40
CA PHE A 334 6.25 -3.19 -8.37
C PHE A 334 6.44 -2.71 -9.81
N VAL A 335 5.87 -1.56 -10.20
CA VAL A 335 6.07 -1.00 -11.54
C VAL A 335 7.55 -0.63 -11.74
N GLY A 336 8.21 -0.03 -10.75
CA GLY A 336 9.64 0.29 -10.81
C GLY A 336 10.52 -0.95 -11.02
N VAL A 337 10.23 -2.06 -10.32
CA VAL A 337 10.90 -3.35 -10.55
C VAL A 337 10.64 -3.86 -11.98
N ASP A 338 9.42 -3.71 -12.50
CA ASP A 338 9.08 -4.09 -13.87
C ASP A 338 9.85 -3.25 -14.91
N LEU A 339 9.90 -1.92 -14.74
CA LEU A 339 10.65 -0.99 -15.59
C LEU A 339 12.16 -1.21 -15.54
N CYS A 340 12.69 -1.67 -14.41
CA CYS A 340 14.09 -2.05 -14.26
C CYS A 340 14.44 -3.38 -14.92
N ARG A 341 13.47 -4.19 -15.36
CA ARG A 341 13.73 -5.50 -15.99
C ARG A 341 13.43 -5.51 -17.47
N HIS A 342 12.55 -4.63 -17.91
CA HIS A 342 12.09 -4.56 -19.29
C HIS A 342 12.40 -3.19 -19.87
N SER A 343 12.22 -3.02 -21.17
CA SER A 343 12.35 -1.69 -21.79
C SER A 343 11.31 -0.73 -21.18
N ALA A 344 11.77 0.49 -20.92
CA ALA A 344 10.98 1.54 -20.29
C ALA A 344 11.20 2.88 -21.01
N ARG A 345 10.11 3.54 -21.36
CA ARG A 345 10.09 4.88 -21.97
C ARG A 345 10.22 5.94 -20.87
N SER A 346 10.74 7.11 -21.21
CA SER A 346 11.00 8.18 -20.23
C SER A 346 9.73 8.66 -19.51
N PHE A 347 8.58 8.68 -20.20
CA PHE A 347 7.32 9.10 -19.58
C PHE A 347 6.81 8.11 -18.51
N GLU A 348 7.17 6.83 -18.59
CA GLU A 348 6.76 5.83 -17.59
C GLU A 348 7.47 6.11 -16.26
N TRP A 349 8.76 6.48 -16.33
CA TRP A 349 9.52 6.95 -15.17
C TRP A 349 8.98 8.28 -14.63
N LEU A 350 8.63 9.22 -15.51
CA LEU A 350 8.02 10.48 -15.10
C LEU A 350 6.71 10.24 -14.33
N LEU A 351 5.85 9.33 -14.80
CA LEU A 351 4.61 8.99 -14.11
C LEU A 351 4.87 8.39 -12.72
N LEU A 352 5.91 7.57 -12.55
CA LEU A 352 6.31 7.07 -11.23
C LEU A 352 6.79 8.19 -10.31
N VAL A 353 7.55 9.17 -10.82
CA VAL A 353 7.99 10.33 -10.04
C VAL A 353 6.79 11.19 -9.63
N VAL A 354 5.85 11.44 -10.56
CA VAL A 354 4.60 12.15 -10.27
C VAL A 354 3.79 11.42 -9.20
N ALA A 355 3.63 10.10 -9.34
CA ALA A 355 2.97 9.25 -8.33
C ALA A 355 3.68 9.33 -6.97
N TRP A 356 5.01 9.28 -6.97
CA TRP A 356 5.82 9.35 -5.76
C TRP A 356 5.64 10.69 -5.01
N ALA A 357 5.37 11.79 -5.74
CA ALA A 357 5.12 13.11 -5.16
C ALA A 357 3.65 13.34 -4.71
N MET A 358 2.72 12.43 -5.01
CA MET A 358 1.29 12.62 -4.69
C MET A 358 0.94 12.81 -3.21
N PRO A 359 1.65 12.20 -2.24
CA PRO A 359 1.38 12.49 -0.84
C PRO A 359 1.63 13.97 -0.49
N LEU A 360 2.70 14.59 -1.02
CA LEU A 360 2.96 16.02 -0.84
C LEU A 360 1.90 16.89 -1.53
N GLN A 361 1.49 16.51 -2.74
CA GLN A 361 0.42 17.19 -3.45
C GLN A 361 -0.89 17.16 -2.65
N SER A 362 -1.19 16.03 -2.00
CA SER A 362 -2.40 15.85 -1.18
C SER A 362 -2.34 16.70 0.10
N VAL A 363 -1.16 16.93 0.67
CA VAL A 363 -0.95 17.91 1.75
C VAL A 363 -1.19 19.34 1.23
N ALA A 364 -0.62 19.70 0.08
CA ALA A 364 -0.87 21.01 -0.53
C ALA A 364 -2.37 21.25 -0.77
N ALA A 365 -3.09 20.24 -1.26
CA ALA A 365 -4.54 20.28 -1.45
C ALA A 365 -5.34 20.40 -0.14
N ARG A 366 -4.77 19.93 0.98
CA ARG A 366 -5.36 20.04 2.32
C ARG A 366 -5.18 21.43 2.93
N VAL A 367 -4.02 22.04 2.73
CA VAL A 367 -3.60 23.27 3.44
C VAL A 367 -3.76 24.54 2.61
N ILE A 368 -3.67 24.46 1.28
CA ILE A 368 -3.78 25.61 0.38
C ILE A 368 -5.21 25.69 -0.18
N PRO A 369 -5.98 26.75 0.13
CA PRO A 369 -7.32 26.94 -0.44
C PRO A 369 -7.29 26.93 -1.97
N GLY A 370 -8.27 26.27 -2.59
CA GLY A 370 -8.41 26.19 -4.05
C GLY A 370 -7.58 25.09 -4.74
N VAL A 371 -6.57 24.50 -4.09
CA VAL A 371 -5.77 23.41 -4.69
C VAL A 371 -6.53 22.08 -4.65
N GLY A 372 -6.86 21.51 -5.81
CA GLY A 372 -7.56 20.22 -5.96
C GLY A 372 -6.68 18.99 -5.67
N HIS A 373 -7.28 17.79 -5.65
CA HIS A 373 -6.55 16.52 -5.53
C HIS A 373 -6.30 15.88 -6.89
N TRP A 374 -5.03 15.64 -7.23
CA TRP A 374 -4.63 15.02 -8.50
C TRP A 374 -4.38 13.51 -8.37
N THR A 375 -4.26 13.01 -7.15
CA THR A 375 -4.01 11.59 -6.85
C THR A 375 -4.96 10.63 -7.58
N PRO A 376 -6.30 10.85 -7.63
CA PRO A 376 -7.18 9.93 -8.34
C PRO A 376 -6.87 9.84 -9.84
N ALA A 377 -6.55 10.96 -10.49
CA ALA A 377 -6.16 10.98 -11.91
C ALA A 377 -4.83 10.24 -12.11
N VAL A 378 -3.85 10.45 -11.24
CA VAL A 378 -2.57 9.75 -11.29
C VAL A 378 -2.73 8.24 -11.09
N LEU A 379 -3.61 7.81 -10.19
CA LEU A 379 -3.94 6.39 -9.99
C LEU A 379 -4.58 5.76 -11.24
N VAL A 380 -5.49 6.47 -11.92
CA VAL A 380 -6.07 6.03 -13.20
C VAL A 380 -5.00 5.94 -14.29
N LEU A 381 -4.09 6.92 -14.37
CA LEU A 381 -2.97 6.90 -15.31
C LEU A 381 -2.00 5.75 -15.02
N LEU A 382 -1.71 5.46 -13.76
CA LEU A 382 -0.90 4.31 -13.36
C LEU A 382 -1.57 3.00 -13.75
N LEU A 383 -2.87 2.85 -13.50
CA LEU A 383 -3.60 1.65 -13.90
C LEU A 383 -3.63 1.49 -15.43
N THR A 384 -3.79 2.60 -16.16
CA THR A 384 -3.72 2.62 -17.62
C THR A 384 -2.33 2.23 -18.13
N LEU A 385 -1.28 2.76 -17.52
CA LEU A 385 0.11 2.38 -17.82
C LEU A 385 0.30 0.88 -17.65
N ILE A 386 -0.19 0.30 -16.54
CA ILE A 386 -0.10 -1.13 -16.26
C ILE A 386 -0.78 -1.96 -17.37
N VAL A 387 -1.96 -1.55 -17.81
CA VAL A 387 -2.68 -2.20 -18.93
C VAL A 387 -1.90 -2.09 -20.24
N CYS A 388 -1.39 -0.90 -20.57
CA CYS A 388 -0.60 -0.68 -21.79
C CYS A 388 0.66 -1.56 -21.80
N ARG A 389 1.36 -1.67 -20.68
CA ARG A 389 2.55 -2.52 -20.54
C ARG A 389 2.23 -4.01 -20.64
N HIS A 390 1.03 -4.43 -20.21
CA HIS A 390 0.60 -5.80 -20.42
C HIS A 390 0.30 -6.07 -21.90
N LYS A 391 -0.40 -5.16 -22.59
CA LYS A 391 -0.75 -5.31 -24.03
C LYS A 391 0.46 -5.25 -24.97
N GLN A 392 1.51 -4.51 -24.62
CA GLN A 392 2.74 -4.48 -25.42
C GLN A 392 3.40 -5.87 -25.53
N GLN A 393 3.20 -6.76 -24.55
CA GLN A 393 3.69 -8.15 -24.64
C GLN A 393 2.84 -9.00 -25.59
N THR A 394 1.55 -8.72 -25.76
CA THR A 394 0.69 -9.50 -26.66
C THR A 394 0.89 -9.16 -28.14
N VAL A 395 1.58 -8.07 -28.46
CA VAL A 395 1.86 -7.64 -29.85
C VAL A 395 3.21 -8.16 -30.38
N GLN A 396 4.03 -8.82 -29.54
CA GLN A 396 5.20 -9.59 -29.98
C GLN A 396 4.96 -11.11 -29.88
N PRO A 397 4.18 -11.73 -30.78
CA PRO A 397 4.33 -13.14 -31.11
C PRO A 397 5.16 -13.31 -32.41
N ASP A 398 6.25 -14.08 -32.31
CA ASP A 398 6.92 -14.83 -33.40
C ASP A 398 7.25 -14.12 -34.73
N GLU A 399 8.03 -13.03 -34.72
CA GLU A 399 8.76 -12.59 -35.94
C GLU A 399 10.19 -13.14 -36.06
N ASP A 400 10.69 -13.88 -35.06
CA ASP A 400 12.01 -14.53 -35.13
C ASP A 400 11.95 -15.98 -35.68
N GLY A 401 10.79 -16.41 -36.20
CA GLY A 401 10.57 -17.75 -36.78
C GLY A 401 10.90 -17.89 -38.27
N ILE A 402 11.33 -16.82 -38.95
CA ILE A 402 11.62 -16.83 -40.40
C ILE A 402 13.04 -16.32 -40.69
N SER A 403 14.04 -16.88 -40.02
CA SER A 403 15.44 -16.71 -40.42
C SER A 403 16.27 -18.01 -40.46
N ASP A 404 15.71 -19.15 -40.04
CA ASP A 404 16.46 -20.41 -39.94
C ASP A 404 16.25 -21.39 -41.13
N VAL A 405 15.63 -20.94 -42.23
CA VAL A 405 15.39 -21.79 -43.42
C VAL A 405 16.37 -21.53 -44.58
N CYS A 406 17.21 -20.48 -44.52
CA CYS A 406 18.07 -20.16 -45.67
C CYS A 406 19.53 -20.65 -45.61
N ASP A 407 19.98 -21.27 -44.50
CA ASP A 407 21.43 -21.55 -44.32
C ASP A 407 21.82 -23.04 -44.21
N ARG A 408 20.91 -23.97 -44.57
CA ARG A 408 21.20 -25.43 -44.54
C ARG A 408 21.36 -26.13 -45.89
N THR A 409 21.51 -25.39 -46.99
CA THR A 409 21.70 -25.99 -48.33
C THR A 409 22.92 -25.46 -49.08
N ALA A 410 24.06 -25.28 -48.39
CA ALA A 410 25.34 -25.15 -49.07
C ALA A 410 26.48 -25.57 -48.15
N HIS A 411 26.84 -26.87 -48.18
CA HIS A 411 28.21 -27.41 -48.07
C HIS A 411 28.19 -28.87 -47.62
N THR A 412 28.01 -29.78 -48.57
CA THR A 412 28.50 -31.16 -48.44
C THR A 412 29.31 -31.47 -49.71
N ARG A 413 30.62 -31.22 -49.64
CA ARG A 413 31.58 -31.72 -50.64
C ARG A 413 32.26 -32.96 -50.08
N TYR A 414 31.93 -34.09 -50.72
CA TYR A 414 32.84 -35.07 -51.32
C TYR A 414 34.10 -35.47 -50.52
N THR A 415 34.14 -36.73 -50.07
CA THR A 415 35.34 -37.44 -49.61
C THR A 415 35.46 -38.74 -50.41
N PRO A 416 36.59 -39.03 -51.08
CA PRO A 416 36.74 -40.26 -51.87
C PRO A 416 37.23 -41.43 -51.01
N ALA A 417 36.75 -42.62 -51.38
CA ALA A 417 36.98 -43.90 -50.74
C ALA A 417 38.44 -44.39 -50.80
N ARG A 418 38.83 -45.21 -49.80
CA ARG A 418 39.94 -46.17 -49.88
C ARG A 418 39.51 -47.53 -49.31
N PRO A 419 40.13 -48.64 -49.78
CA PRO A 419 39.49 -49.93 -49.86
C PRO A 419 39.74 -50.85 -48.66
N VAL A 420 38.81 -51.80 -48.50
CA VAL A 420 38.77 -52.89 -47.52
C VAL A 420 39.66 -54.06 -47.95
N LEU A 421 40.29 -54.76 -46.99
CA LEU A 421 40.52 -56.23 -46.89
C LEU A 421 41.47 -56.51 -45.68
N PRO A 422 41.54 -57.73 -45.10
CA PRO A 422 40.47 -58.48 -44.42
C PRO A 422 40.87 -59.01 -43.01
N SER A 423 39.86 -59.59 -42.35
CA SER A 423 39.83 -60.40 -41.11
C SER A 423 41.09 -61.15 -40.66
N GLY A 424 41.38 -61.06 -39.36
CA GLY A 424 42.28 -61.96 -38.62
C GLY A 424 41.80 -62.11 -37.16
N ASP A 425 41.50 -63.35 -36.80
CA ASP A 425 40.94 -63.84 -35.54
C ASP A 425 42.03 -64.02 -34.45
N ALA A 426 41.58 -64.24 -33.20
CA ALA A 426 42.25 -64.96 -32.09
C ALA A 426 42.81 -64.20 -30.85
N ARG A 427 42.33 -64.70 -29.69
CA ARG A 427 42.95 -64.88 -28.33
C ARG A 427 43.03 -63.67 -27.39
N ARG A 428 42.33 -63.70 -26.24
CA ARG A 428 42.55 -64.42 -24.94
C ARG A 428 43.53 -63.71 -23.99
N SER A 429 43.03 -63.51 -22.76
CA SER A 429 43.68 -63.45 -21.43
C SER A 429 44.60 -62.28 -21.07
N GLY A 430 44.25 -61.65 -19.94
CA GLY A 430 45.02 -60.71 -19.14
C GLY A 430 44.13 -60.21 -18.01
#